data_AF-A0A540KDW9-F1
#
_entry.id   AF-A0A540KDW9-F1
#
_cell.length_a   1.000
_cell.length_b   1.000
_cell.length_c   1.000
_cell.angle_alpha   90.00
_cell.angle_beta   90.00
_cell.angle_gamma   90.00
#
_symmetry.space_group_name_H-M   'P 1'
#
loop_
_entity.id
_entity.type
_entity.pdbx_description
1 polymer ?
#
loop_
_entity_poly.entity_id
_entity_poly.type
_entity_poly.pdbx_seq_one_letter_code
_entity_poly.pdbx_strand_id
1 'polypeptide(L)'
;MGNAGAALIREVASKTNDSAGDGTTTASILAREIIKLGLLSVTSGANPVSIKKGIEKTVQGLVDELENKSRPVKGRDNVKAVASISAENDEQIGTMIADAIDKVGPYGVLSIESSSSFETSVEDVSGEALATLVVNKLRGILNVAAIKASGFGERRKALLQDIAILKGAEFQASDLSLLVENTLVEQLGLARKVTILKDSITIITDAASKDELQARIARLKKELSDTDSVYDKKKKLAEMIAKLSGGVAVIKVSAATETELEDHKLRIEDAKNATFAAIEEGIVPGGAAALVHLSAYVPAIKGKTC
;
A
#
# COMPACT_ATOMS: atom_id res chain seq x y z
N MET A 1 19.06 27.33 10.24
CA MET A 1 19.17 26.65 8.92
C MET A 1 19.42 25.14 9.02
N GLY A 2 19.94 24.57 10.12
CA GLY A 2 20.19 23.11 10.23
C GLY A 2 18.93 22.21 10.22
N ASN A 3 17.75 22.74 10.55
CA ASN A 3 16.52 21.96 10.66
C ASN A 3 15.91 21.59 9.29
N ALA A 4 16.11 22.41 8.25
CA ALA A 4 15.53 22.17 6.93
C ALA A 4 16.16 20.97 6.20
N GLY A 5 17.48 20.81 6.29
CA GLY A 5 18.18 19.66 5.69
C GLY A 5 17.81 18.33 6.34
N ALA A 6 17.68 18.31 7.67
CA ALA A 6 17.22 17.13 8.40
C ALA A 6 15.77 16.76 8.06
N ALA A 7 14.89 17.75 7.90
CA ALA A 7 13.50 17.55 7.49
C ALA A 7 13.40 16.90 6.10
N LEU A 8 14.23 17.34 5.14
CA LEU A 8 14.27 16.75 3.79
C LEU A 8 14.71 15.28 3.81
N ILE A 9 15.74 14.94 4.60
CA ILE A 9 16.19 13.54 4.73
C ILE A 9 15.10 12.69 5.39
N ARG A 10 14.42 13.23 6.41
CA ARG A 10 13.29 12.56 7.06
C ARG A 10 12.14 12.31 6.08
N GLU A 11 11.84 13.26 5.19
CA GLU A 11 10.82 13.09 4.16
C GLU A 11 11.19 11.97 3.17
N VAL A 12 12.46 11.90 2.74
CA VAL A 12 12.95 10.81 1.87
C VAL A 12 12.82 9.45 2.55
N ALA A 13 13.22 9.36 3.82
CA ALA A 13 13.08 8.13 4.60
C ALA A 13 11.61 7.72 4.75
N SER A 14 10.74 8.67 5.10
CA SER A 14 9.28 8.43 5.22
C SER A 14 8.68 7.92 3.93
N LYS A 15 8.98 8.55 2.78
CA LYS A 15 8.49 8.10 1.47
C LYS A 15 8.95 6.70 1.10
N THR A 16 10.17 6.33 1.49
CA THR A 16 10.69 4.97 1.28
C THR A 16 9.90 3.96 2.10
N ASN A 17 9.59 4.28 3.36
CA ASN A 17 8.75 3.44 4.20
C ASN A 17 7.34 3.30 3.65
N ASP A 18 6.73 4.41 3.19
CA ASP A 18 5.37 4.43 2.66
C ASP A 18 5.25 3.58 1.38
N SER A 19 6.29 3.50 0.55
CA SER A 19 6.25 2.72 -0.70
C SER A 19 6.73 1.28 -0.53
N ALA A 20 7.81 1.04 0.22
CA ALA A 20 8.49 -0.25 0.30
C ALA A 20 8.23 -1.00 1.62
N GLY A 21 7.73 -0.32 2.66
CA GLY A 21 7.50 -0.89 3.98
C GLY A 21 8.75 -1.05 4.86
N ASP A 22 9.94 -0.76 4.34
CA ASP A 22 11.23 -0.80 5.05
C ASP A 22 12.27 0.09 4.32
N GLY A 23 13.49 0.21 4.85
CA GLY A 23 14.64 0.82 4.18
C GLY A 23 14.92 2.26 4.58
N THR A 24 14.22 2.79 5.59
CA THR A 24 14.37 4.16 6.11
C THR A 24 15.83 4.51 6.45
N THR A 25 16.53 3.58 7.10
CA THR A 25 17.94 3.73 7.48
C THR A 25 18.84 3.76 6.24
N THR A 26 18.63 2.84 5.30
CA THR A 26 19.41 2.77 4.05
C THR A 26 19.23 4.02 3.21
N ALA A 27 17.98 4.49 3.03
CA ALA A 27 17.67 5.71 2.31
C ALA A 27 18.35 6.94 2.94
N SER A 28 18.33 7.04 4.27
CA SER A 28 18.94 8.14 5.01
C SER A 28 20.47 8.19 4.83
N ILE A 29 21.13 7.03 4.90
CA ILE A 29 22.59 6.93 4.73
C ILE A 29 22.99 7.26 3.30
N LEU A 30 22.29 6.70 2.30
CA LEU A 30 22.56 6.98 0.89
C LEU A 30 22.33 8.45 0.55
N ALA A 31 21.23 9.05 1.02
CA ALA A 31 20.95 10.48 0.82
C ALA A 31 22.08 11.34 1.41
N ARG A 32 22.54 11.03 2.62
CA ARG A 32 23.65 11.75 3.27
C ARG A 32 24.93 11.70 2.44
N GLU A 33 25.34 10.51 1.99
CA GLU A 33 26.59 10.35 1.25
C GLU A 33 26.52 10.99 -0.15
N ILE A 34 25.40 10.87 -0.86
CA ILE A 34 25.20 11.52 -2.17
C ILE A 34 25.28 13.05 -2.02
N ILE A 35 24.61 13.62 -1.01
CA ILE A 35 24.65 15.07 -0.75
C ILE A 35 26.07 15.52 -0.41
N LYS A 36 26.77 14.79 0.47
CA LYS A 36 28.13 15.13 0.90
C LYS A 36 29.12 15.13 -0.27
N LEU A 37 29.12 14.08 -1.08
CA LEU A 37 30.01 13.97 -2.25
C LEU A 37 29.63 14.93 -3.38
N GLY A 38 28.33 15.16 -3.57
CA GLY A 38 27.82 16.15 -4.53
C GLY A 38 28.26 17.57 -4.17
N LEU A 39 28.11 17.97 -2.90
CA LEU A 39 28.56 19.27 -2.41
C LEU A 39 30.08 19.44 -2.59
N LEU A 40 30.87 18.42 -2.26
CA LEU A 40 32.33 18.45 -2.46
C LEU A 40 32.68 18.69 -3.93
N SER A 41 32.02 17.97 -4.85
CA SER A 41 32.23 18.13 -6.29
C SER A 41 31.87 19.55 -6.78
N VAL A 42 30.76 20.11 -6.28
CA VAL A 42 30.35 21.49 -6.60
C VAL A 42 31.35 22.51 -6.06
N THR A 43 31.85 22.33 -4.83
CA THR A 43 32.88 23.21 -4.27
C THR A 43 34.20 23.14 -5.02
N SER A 44 34.49 22.03 -5.70
CA SER A 44 35.62 21.87 -6.60
C SER A 44 35.40 22.47 -8.00
N GLY A 45 34.29 23.18 -8.24
CA GLY A 45 34.00 23.88 -9.48
C GLY A 45 33.23 23.08 -10.53
N ALA A 46 32.74 21.88 -10.20
CA ALA A 46 31.91 21.11 -11.11
C ALA A 46 30.49 21.69 -11.23
N ASN A 47 29.90 21.60 -12.43
CA ASN A 47 28.55 22.11 -12.70
C ASN A 47 27.48 21.26 -11.96
N PRO A 48 26.68 21.85 -11.05
CA PRO A 48 25.64 21.13 -10.30
C PRO A 48 24.60 20.43 -11.18
N VAL A 49 24.23 21.03 -12.32
CA VAL A 49 23.24 20.48 -13.24
C VAL A 49 23.77 19.21 -13.90
N SER A 50 25.03 19.21 -14.30
CA SER A 50 25.70 18.05 -14.88
C SER A 50 25.84 16.92 -13.87
N ILE A 51 26.19 17.24 -12.61
CA ILE A 51 26.25 16.26 -11.52
C ILE A 51 24.89 15.61 -11.31
N LYS A 52 23.83 16.42 -11.14
CA LYS A 52 22.46 15.91 -10.96
C LYS A 52 22.07 14.97 -12.11
N LYS A 53 22.24 15.40 -13.35
CA LYS A 53 21.90 14.60 -14.54
C LYS A 53 22.71 13.30 -14.62
N GLY A 54 23.98 13.34 -14.21
CA GLY A 54 24.84 12.15 -14.13
C GLY A 54 24.35 11.15 -13.07
N ILE A 55 23.97 11.65 -11.88
CA ILE A 55 23.41 10.84 -10.80
C ILE A 55 22.09 10.19 -11.26
N GLU A 56 21.15 10.97 -11.79
CA GLU A 56 19.83 10.46 -12.23
C GLU A 56 19.96 9.35 -13.28
N LYS A 57 20.81 9.55 -14.31
CA LYS A 57 21.06 8.52 -15.34
C LYS A 57 21.72 7.28 -14.77
N THR A 58 22.66 7.45 -13.86
CA THR A 58 23.36 6.31 -13.23
C THR A 58 22.39 5.51 -12.38
N VAL A 59 21.58 6.19 -11.55
CA VAL A 59 20.55 5.55 -10.73
C VAL A 59 19.57 4.79 -11.61
N GLN A 60 19.08 5.38 -12.71
CA GLN A 60 18.17 4.68 -13.62
C GLN A 60 18.80 3.40 -14.18
N GLY A 61 20.03 3.47 -14.72
CA GLY A 61 20.70 2.29 -15.25
C GLY A 61 21.01 1.22 -14.18
N LEU A 62 21.22 1.63 -12.92
CA LEU A 62 21.39 0.70 -11.80
C LEU A 62 20.06 0.06 -11.38
N VAL A 63 18.95 0.79 -11.43
CA VAL A 63 17.61 0.25 -11.17
C VAL A 63 17.26 -0.82 -12.21
N ASP A 64 17.50 -0.54 -13.49
CA ASP A 64 17.25 -1.52 -14.57
C ASP A 64 18.09 -2.81 -14.36
N GLU A 65 19.35 -2.67 -13.95
CA GLU A 65 20.20 -3.82 -13.63
C GLU A 65 19.75 -4.55 -12.36
N LEU A 66 19.23 -3.82 -11.36
CA LEU A 66 18.69 -4.40 -10.13
C LEU A 66 17.44 -5.23 -10.41
N GLU A 67 16.52 -4.72 -11.25
CA GLU A 67 15.34 -5.45 -11.72
C GLU A 67 15.74 -6.74 -12.44
N ASN A 68 16.75 -6.70 -13.30
CA ASN A 68 17.27 -7.89 -13.99
C ASN A 68 17.87 -8.93 -13.04
N LYS A 69 18.41 -8.50 -11.89
CA LYS A 69 18.97 -9.40 -10.87
C LYS A 69 17.94 -9.81 -9.81
N SER A 70 16.76 -9.20 -9.80
CA SER A 70 15.68 -9.52 -8.87
C SER A 70 15.21 -10.96 -9.06
N ARG A 71 14.97 -11.64 -7.95
CA ARG A 71 14.43 -13.00 -7.94
C ARG A 71 12.96 -12.95 -7.51
N PRO A 72 12.02 -13.53 -8.27
CA PRO A 72 10.62 -13.52 -7.88
C PRO A 72 10.40 -14.37 -6.63
N VAL A 73 9.64 -13.85 -5.67
CA VAL A 73 9.24 -14.60 -4.48
C VAL A 73 8.10 -15.54 -4.85
N LYS A 74 8.36 -16.85 -4.80
CA LYS A 74 7.37 -17.89 -5.12
C LYS A 74 7.30 -18.93 -4.01
N GLY A 75 6.08 -19.33 -3.66
CA GLY A 75 5.84 -20.38 -2.67
C GLY A 75 5.93 -19.89 -1.23
N ARG A 76 5.22 -20.61 -0.36
CA ARG A 76 5.04 -20.26 1.06
C ARG A 76 6.36 -20.11 1.82
N ASP A 77 7.34 -20.96 1.56
CA ASP A 77 8.63 -20.94 2.30
C ASP A 77 9.43 -19.67 2.03
N ASN A 78 9.45 -19.20 0.78
CA ASN A 78 10.13 -17.94 0.44
C ASN A 78 9.40 -16.73 1.04
N VAL A 79 8.06 -16.75 1.05
CA VAL A 79 7.24 -15.71 1.70
C VAL A 79 7.52 -15.68 3.20
N LYS A 80 7.55 -16.85 3.87
CA LYS A 80 7.90 -16.96 5.29
C LYS A 80 9.30 -16.41 5.55
N ALA A 81 10.29 -16.75 4.72
CA ALA A 81 11.66 -16.30 4.91
C ALA A 81 11.77 -14.77 4.85
N VAL A 82 11.14 -14.13 3.85
CA VAL A 82 11.11 -12.66 3.74
C VAL A 82 10.44 -12.04 4.96
N ALA A 83 9.24 -12.51 5.31
CA ALA A 83 8.47 -11.99 6.43
C ALA A 83 9.21 -12.14 7.77
N SER A 84 9.91 -13.27 7.99
CA SER A 84 10.67 -13.51 9.22
C SER A 84 11.88 -12.56 9.32
N ILE A 85 12.61 -12.35 8.22
CA ILE A 85 13.76 -11.44 8.20
C ILE A 85 13.33 -10.00 8.47
N SER A 86 12.22 -9.56 7.86
CA SER A 86 11.65 -8.23 8.10
C SER A 86 11.10 -8.06 9.51
N ALA A 87 10.71 -9.16 10.18
CA ALA A 87 10.29 -9.19 11.58
C ALA A 87 11.45 -9.47 12.56
N GLU A 88 12.68 -9.02 12.26
CA GLU A 88 13.86 -9.20 13.12
C GLU A 88 14.23 -10.67 13.41
N ASN A 89 14.03 -11.56 12.44
CA ASN A 89 14.17 -13.02 12.55
C ASN A 89 13.12 -13.69 13.45
N ASP A 90 11.94 -13.09 13.62
CA ASP A 90 10.80 -13.74 14.26
C ASP A 90 10.11 -14.73 13.29
N GLU A 91 10.38 -16.02 13.49
CA GLU A 91 9.76 -17.10 12.72
C GLU A 91 8.26 -17.25 12.93
N GLN A 92 7.74 -16.88 14.11
CA GLN A 92 6.32 -16.98 14.40
C GLN A 92 5.55 -15.95 13.59
N ILE A 93 5.99 -14.69 13.61
CA ILE A 93 5.43 -13.61 12.77
C ILE A 93 5.52 -13.98 11.29
N GLY A 94 6.69 -14.47 10.84
CA GLY A 94 6.87 -14.88 9.44
C GLY A 94 5.93 -16.01 9.02
N THR A 95 5.67 -16.97 9.91
CA THR A 95 4.71 -18.06 9.65
C THR A 95 3.28 -17.54 9.58
N MET A 96 2.88 -16.65 10.49
CA MET A 96 1.54 -16.05 10.48
C MET A 96 1.26 -15.27 9.20
N ILE A 97 2.23 -14.48 8.75
CA ILE A 97 2.13 -13.69 7.51
C ILE A 97 2.03 -14.63 6.29
N ALA A 98 2.89 -15.65 6.22
CA ALA A 98 2.88 -16.60 5.12
C ALA A 98 1.55 -17.36 5.02
N ASP A 99 1.00 -17.81 6.15
CA ASP A 99 -0.30 -18.50 6.20
C ASP A 99 -1.47 -17.59 5.84
N ALA A 100 -1.41 -16.32 6.23
CA ALA A 100 -2.41 -15.34 5.85
C ALA A 100 -2.37 -15.07 4.34
N ILE A 101 -1.19 -14.85 3.76
CA ILE A 101 -1.00 -14.61 2.32
C ILE A 101 -1.43 -15.83 1.49
N ASP A 102 -1.10 -17.05 1.93
CA ASP A 102 -1.52 -18.28 1.22
C ASP A 102 -3.06 -18.41 1.16
N LYS A 103 -3.76 -17.95 2.19
CA LYS A 103 -5.23 -17.95 2.24
C LYS A 103 -5.88 -16.89 1.35
N VAL A 104 -5.33 -15.67 1.31
CA VAL A 104 -5.96 -14.53 0.60
C VAL A 104 -5.41 -14.31 -0.81
N GLY A 105 -4.27 -14.92 -1.12
CA GLY A 105 -3.55 -14.75 -2.37
C GLY A 105 -2.73 -13.45 -2.45
N PRO A 106 -2.00 -13.25 -3.55
CA PRO A 106 -1.02 -12.16 -3.69
C PRO A 106 -1.63 -10.74 -3.69
N TYR A 107 -2.93 -10.61 -3.99
CA TYR A 107 -3.66 -9.34 -4.00
C TYR A 107 -4.64 -9.21 -2.83
N GLY A 108 -4.61 -10.16 -1.89
CA GLY A 108 -5.48 -10.15 -0.73
C GLY A 108 -5.06 -9.09 0.29
N VAL A 109 -6.00 -8.68 1.14
CA VAL A 109 -5.74 -7.65 2.15
C VAL A 109 -5.48 -8.33 3.49
N LEU A 110 -4.32 -8.06 4.10
CA LEU A 110 -4.03 -8.44 5.49
C LEU A 110 -4.37 -7.25 6.41
N SER A 111 -5.28 -7.46 7.35
CA SER A 111 -5.60 -6.51 8.41
C SER A 111 -5.04 -6.99 9.74
N ILE A 112 -4.36 -6.11 10.46
CA ILE A 112 -3.76 -6.42 11.76
C ILE A 112 -4.63 -5.77 12.83
N GLU A 113 -5.00 -6.55 13.84
CA GLU A 113 -5.83 -6.08 14.95
C GLU A 113 -5.07 -6.19 16.28
N SER A 114 -4.89 -5.04 16.94
CA SER A 114 -4.62 -4.95 18.37
C SER A 114 -5.94 -4.70 19.13
N SER A 115 -6.07 -5.26 20.32
CA SER A 115 -7.25 -5.07 21.17
C SER A 115 -7.13 -3.81 22.03
N SER A 116 -7.05 -2.64 21.39
CA SER A 116 -7.47 -1.35 21.94
C SER A 116 -7.31 -0.27 20.87
N SER A 117 -8.32 0.61 20.77
CA SER A 117 -8.32 1.90 20.06
C SER A 117 -8.88 1.93 18.64
N PHE A 118 -9.95 2.73 18.53
CA PHE A 118 -10.58 3.20 17.30
C PHE A 118 -10.06 4.61 17.02
N GLU A 119 -9.12 4.75 16.08
CA GLU A 119 -8.86 6.05 15.48
C GLU A 119 -9.22 6.00 14.01
N THR A 120 -9.95 7.02 13.56
CA THR A 120 -10.41 7.14 12.18
C THR A 120 -10.27 8.60 11.78
N SER A 121 -9.26 8.87 10.96
CA SER A 121 -9.03 10.15 10.30
C SER A 121 -9.96 10.31 9.09
N VAL A 122 -10.20 11.57 8.71
CA VAL A 122 -11.13 11.96 7.64
C VAL A 122 -10.37 12.80 6.62
N GLU A 123 -10.48 12.44 5.35
CA GLU A 123 -10.12 13.32 4.23
C GLU A 123 -11.24 13.33 3.16
N ASP A 124 -11.76 14.55 2.99
CA ASP A 124 -12.47 15.14 1.84
C ASP A 124 -14.00 14.87 1.65
N VAL A 125 -14.79 15.83 2.15
CA VAL A 125 -16.18 16.20 1.77
C VAL A 125 -16.22 17.73 1.62
N SER A 126 -17.12 18.28 0.81
CA SER A 126 -17.25 19.72 0.58
C SER A 126 -17.35 20.55 1.88
N GLY A 127 -16.80 21.76 1.85
CA GLY A 127 -16.44 22.55 3.03
C GLY A 127 -17.56 22.82 4.04
N GLU A 128 -18.80 23.08 3.60
CA GLU A 128 -19.90 23.36 4.54
C GLU A 128 -20.39 22.10 5.27
N ALA A 129 -20.60 21.00 4.54
CA ALA A 129 -21.01 19.74 5.15
C ALA A 129 -19.89 19.14 6.03
N LEU A 130 -18.63 19.26 5.61
CA LEU A 130 -17.48 18.78 6.37
C LEU A 130 -17.34 19.52 7.70
N ALA A 131 -17.50 20.85 7.72
CA ALA A 131 -17.43 21.62 8.95
C ALA A 131 -18.48 21.13 9.96
N THR A 132 -19.70 20.86 9.51
CA THR A 132 -20.76 20.30 10.38
C THR A 132 -20.41 18.91 10.90
N LEU A 133 -19.92 18.01 10.04
CA LEU A 133 -19.53 16.65 10.43
C LEU A 133 -18.37 16.65 11.44
N VAL A 134 -17.36 17.49 11.22
CA VAL A 134 -16.19 17.62 12.11
C VAL A 134 -16.62 18.17 13.47
N VAL A 135 -17.43 19.23 13.50
CA VAL A 135 -17.92 19.80 14.76
C VAL A 135 -18.78 18.80 15.53
N ASN A 136 -19.66 18.08 14.87
CA ASN A 136 -20.50 17.06 15.52
C ASN A 136 -19.70 15.86 16.01
N LYS A 137 -18.63 15.48 15.31
CA LYS A 137 -17.69 14.44 15.76
C LYS A 137 -16.90 14.89 16.98
N LEU A 138 -16.33 16.09 16.97
CA LEU A 138 -15.57 16.65 18.10
C LEU A 138 -16.44 16.83 19.35
N ARG A 139 -17.74 17.08 19.18
CA ARG A 139 -18.72 17.16 20.27
C ARG A 139 -19.24 15.79 20.73
N GLY A 140 -18.82 14.70 20.10
CA GLY A 140 -19.29 13.34 20.42
C GLY A 140 -20.76 13.07 20.07
N ILE A 141 -21.39 13.92 19.24
CA ILE A 141 -22.79 13.78 18.84
C ILE A 141 -22.92 12.73 17.74
N LEU A 142 -21.98 12.72 16.78
CA LEU A 142 -21.97 11.80 15.65
C LEU A 142 -20.58 11.20 15.44
N ASN A 143 -20.48 9.87 15.50
CA ASN A 143 -19.28 9.16 15.10
C ASN A 143 -19.32 8.91 13.59
N VAL A 144 -18.70 9.83 12.84
CA VAL A 144 -18.71 9.80 11.37
C VAL A 144 -17.29 9.84 10.80
N ALA A 145 -17.11 9.20 9.66
CA ALA A 145 -15.92 9.31 8.84
C ALA A 145 -16.35 9.53 7.39
N ALA A 146 -15.59 10.35 6.68
CA ALA A 146 -15.84 10.60 5.27
C ALA A 146 -14.57 10.35 4.46
N ILE A 147 -14.77 9.79 3.27
CA ILE A 147 -13.72 9.29 2.40
C ILE A 147 -14.02 9.66 0.96
N LYS A 148 -12.97 9.92 0.20
CA LYS A 148 -13.07 10.13 -1.23
C LYS A 148 -13.31 8.81 -1.95
N ALA A 149 -14.31 8.79 -2.84
CA ALA A 149 -14.56 7.65 -3.71
C ALA A 149 -13.39 7.45 -4.70
N SER A 150 -12.93 6.21 -4.84
CA SER A 150 -11.85 5.86 -5.76
C SER A 150 -12.33 5.88 -7.22
N GLY A 151 -11.43 6.29 -8.13
CA GLY A 151 -11.72 6.39 -9.56
C GLY A 151 -12.52 7.62 -9.99
N PHE A 152 -12.85 7.68 -11.28
CA PHE A 152 -13.54 8.80 -11.92
C PHE A 152 -14.60 8.29 -12.92
N GLY A 153 -15.64 9.08 -13.17
CA GLY A 153 -16.68 8.78 -14.15
C GLY A 153 -17.40 7.45 -13.89
N GLU A 154 -17.65 6.69 -14.96
CA GLU A 154 -18.30 5.37 -14.92
C GLU A 154 -17.56 4.37 -14.02
N ARG A 155 -16.23 4.43 -13.99
CA ARG A 155 -15.43 3.54 -13.15
C ARG A 155 -15.68 3.76 -11.67
N ARG A 156 -15.88 5.02 -11.25
CA ARG A 156 -16.25 5.33 -9.86
C ARG A 156 -17.59 4.70 -9.50
N LYS A 157 -18.58 4.81 -10.39
CA LYS A 157 -19.90 4.19 -10.20
C LYS A 157 -19.78 2.67 -10.06
N ALA A 158 -19.03 2.03 -10.95
CA ALA A 158 -18.81 0.58 -10.91
C ALA A 158 -18.16 0.13 -9.58
N LEU A 159 -17.13 0.83 -9.11
CA LEU A 159 -16.46 0.52 -7.84
C LEU A 159 -17.37 0.72 -6.62
N LEU A 160 -18.15 1.79 -6.59
CA LEU A 160 -19.10 2.03 -5.50
C LEU A 160 -20.23 1.01 -5.51
N GLN A 161 -20.69 0.58 -6.69
CA GLN A 161 -21.65 -0.50 -6.82
C GLN A 161 -21.09 -1.83 -6.32
N ASP A 162 -19.80 -2.13 -6.57
CA ASP A 162 -19.15 -3.33 -6.02
C ASP A 162 -19.10 -3.31 -4.49
N ILE A 163 -18.77 -2.15 -3.91
CA ILE A 163 -18.79 -1.96 -2.44
C ILE A 163 -20.21 -2.11 -1.88
N ALA A 164 -21.22 -1.61 -2.60
CA ALA A 164 -22.61 -1.75 -2.21
C ALA A 164 -23.03 -3.22 -2.16
N ILE A 165 -22.76 -3.99 -3.23
CA ILE A 165 -23.02 -5.44 -3.29
C ILE A 165 -22.30 -6.17 -2.14
N LEU A 166 -21.03 -5.83 -1.88
CA LEU A 166 -20.24 -6.46 -0.81
C LEU A 166 -20.80 -6.20 0.60
N LYS A 167 -21.47 -5.07 0.81
CA LYS A 167 -22.09 -4.67 2.09
C LYS A 167 -23.59 -5.00 2.17
N GLY A 168 -24.20 -5.52 1.10
CA GLY A 168 -25.65 -5.68 1.00
C GLY A 168 -26.41 -4.35 0.96
N ALA A 169 -25.78 -3.29 0.46
CA ALA A 169 -26.37 -1.96 0.32
C ALA A 169 -27.00 -1.77 -1.06
N GLU A 170 -27.95 -0.86 -1.17
CA GLU A 170 -28.47 -0.40 -2.45
C GLU A 170 -27.63 0.76 -2.98
N PHE A 171 -27.13 0.65 -4.21
CA PHE A 171 -26.30 1.69 -4.81
C PHE A 171 -27.15 2.91 -5.20
N GLN A 172 -27.01 3.99 -4.43
CA GLN A 172 -27.71 5.25 -4.64
C GLN A 172 -27.04 6.06 -5.76
N ALA A 173 -27.76 6.29 -6.85
CA ALA A 173 -27.25 7.05 -7.99
C ALA A 173 -28.33 8.00 -8.54
N SER A 174 -27.95 9.24 -8.89
CA SER A 174 -28.88 10.27 -9.34
C SER A 174 -29.54 9.94 -10.68
N ASP A 175 -28.89 9.13 -11.51
CA ASP A 175 -29.42 8.56 -12.74
C ASP A 175 -30.51 7.50 -12.52
N LEU A 176 -30.61 6.95 -11.31
CA LEU A 176 -31.67 6.00 -10.92
C LEU A 176 -32.87 6.70 -10.24
N SER A 177 -32.92 8.04 -10.25
CA SER A 177 -33.98 8.84 -9.59
C SER A 177 -34.11 8.59 -8.08
N LEU A 178 -33.10 7.99 -7.46
CA LEU A 178 -33.04 7.82 -6.02
C LEU A 178 -32.43 9.07 -5.38
N LEU A 179 -33.17 9.68 -4.45
CA LEU A 179 -32.76 10.88 -3.72
C LEU A 179 -32.27 10.52 -2.32
N VAL A 180 -31.18 11.16 -1.88
CA VAL A 180 -30.57 10.98 -0.55
C VAL A 180 -31.57 11.28 0.58
N GLU A 181 -32.52 12.18 0.33
CA GLU A 181 -33.55 12.59 1.29
C GLU A 181 -34.54 11.47 1.65
N ASN A 182 -34.77 10.52 0.73
CA ASN A 182 -35.74 9.43 0.90
C ASN A 182 -35.08 8.08 1.19
N THR A 183 -33.77 8.08 1.51
CA THR A 183 -33.03 6.83 1.73
C THR A 183 -33.39 6.22 3.08
N LEU A 184 -33.78 4.94 3.06
CA LEU A 184 -34.08 4.17 4.28
C LEU A 184 -32.81 3.57 4.88
N VAL A 185 -32.82 3.32 6.19
CA VAL A 185 -31.69 2.70 6.90
C VAL A 185 -31.38 1.30 6.36
N GLU A 186 -32.40 0.58 5.88
CA GLU A 186 -32.26 -0.75 5.28
C GLU A 186 -31.49 -0.74 3.95
N GLN A 187 -31.43 0.40 3.26
CA GLN A 187 -30.69 0.55 2.01
C GLN A 187 -29.19 0.81 2.25
N LEU A 188 -28.80 1.06 3.50
CA LEU A 188 -27.41 1.31 3.89
C LEU A 188 -26.66 0.02 4.18
N GLY A 189 -25.42 -0.04 3.71
CA GLY A 189 -24.56 -1.21 3.89
C GLY A 189 -24.02 -1.36 5.31
N LEU A 190 -23.97 -2.59 5.80
CA LEU A 190 -23.36 -2.91 7.08
C LEU A 190 -21.92 -3.42 6.90
N ALA A 191 -21.04 -3.03 7.83
CA ALA A 191 -19.67 -3.52 7.89
C ALA A 191 -19.31 -3.78 9.35
N ARG A 192 -18.59 -4.87 9.59
CA ARG A 192 -18.13 -5.25 10.93
C ARG A 192 -17.05 -4.30 11.44
N LYS A 193 -16.14 -3.90 10.56
CA LYS A 193 -15.08 -2.94 10.88
C LYS A 193 -14.62 -2.22 9.62
N VAL A 194 -14.30 -0.94 9.76
CA VAL A 194 -13.72 -0.13 8.70
C VAL A 194 -12.46 0.53 9.25
N THR A 195 -11.33 0.27 8.60
CA THR A 195 -10.05 0.91 8.91
C THR A 195 -9.71 1.88 7.79
N ILE A 196 -9.45 3.13 8.15
CA ILE A 196 -9.13 4.21 7.21
C ILE A 196 -7.71 4.68 7.52
N LEU A 197 -6.82 4.50 6.54
CA LEU A 197 -5.45 4.99 6.54
C LEU A 197 -5.36 6.15 5.53
N LYS A 198 -4.22 6.84 5.52
CA LYS A 198 -3.96 7.96 4.60
C LYS A 198 -4.16 7.56 3.13
N ASP A 199 -3.63 6.40 2.74
CA ASP A 199 -3.59 5.96 1.34
C ASP A 199 -4.47 4.73 1.05
N SER A 200 -5.10 4.13 2.07
CA SER A 200 -5.89 2.90 1.89
C SER A 200 -7.08 2.78 2.84
N ILE A 201 -8.11 2.06 2.40
CA ILE A 201 -9.33 1.81 3.16
C ILE A 201 -9.59 0.31 3.15
N THR A 202 -9.71 -0.27 4.34
CA THR A 202 -10.02 -1.69 4.51
C THR A 202 -11.41 -1.81 5.13
N ILE A 203 -12.27 -2.56 4.46
CA ILE A 203 -13.65 -2.81 4.90
C ILE A 203 -13.76 -4.30 5.19
N ILE A 204 -14.08 -4.64 6.43
CA ILE A 204 -14.32 -6.01 6.89
C ILE A 204 -15.83 -6.15 7.04
N THR A 205 -16.43 -7.04 6.24
CA THR A 205 -17.86 -7.34 6.26
C THR A 205 -18.09 -8.82 6.49
N ASP A 206 -19.23 -9.14 7.10
CA ASP A 206 -19.77 -10.49 7.05
C ASP A 206 -20.57 -10.60 5.73
N ALA A 207 -20.44 -11.70 5.00
CA ALA A 207 -20.93 -11.81 3.63
C ALA A 207 -22.47 -11.62 3.55
N ALA A 208 -22.92 -10.50 2.99
CA ALA A 208 -24.34 -10.15 2.91
C ALA A 208 -25.11 -10.98 1.86
N SER A 209 -24.48 -11.33 0.72
CA SER A 209 -25.03 -12.25 -0.27
C SER A 209 -23.93 -12.88 -1.12
N LYS A 210 -23.63 -14.16 -0.91
CA LYS A 210 -22.60 -14.88 -1.69
C LYS A 210 -22.99 -14.99 -3.17
N ASP A 211 -24.28 -15.06 -3.47
CA ASP A 211 -24.79 -15.29 -4.83
C ASP A 211 -24.61 -14.06 -5.71
N GLU A 212 -24.92 -12.86 -5.19
CA GLU A 212 -24.72 -11.60 -5.92
C GLU A 212 -23.23 -11.32 -6.16
N LEU A 213 -22.39 -11.60 -5.16
CA LEU A 213 -20.94 -11.47 -5.28
C LEU A 213 -20.38 -12.42 -6.35
N GLN A 214 -20.81 -13.68 -6.35
CA GLN A 214 -20.40 -14.65 -7.37
C GLN A 214 -20.88 -14.26 -8.77
N ALA A 215 -22.12 -13.78 -8.90
CA ALA A 215 -22.65 -13.29 -10.17
C ALA A 215 -21.84 -12.09 -10.69
N ARG A 216 -21.43 -11.17 -9.80
CA ARG A 216 -20.58 -10.04 -10.15
C ARG A 216 -19.19 -10.50 -10.59
N ILE A 217 -18.56 -11.41 -9.84
CA ILE A 217 -17.26 -12.00 -10.20
C ILE A 217 -17.32 -12.70 -11.57
N ALA A 218 -18.40 -13.42 -11.85
CA ALA A 218 -18.59 -14.09 -13.15
C ALA A 218 -18.68 -13.09 -14.31
N ARG A 219 -19.40 -11.97 -14.14
CA ARG A 219 -19.45 -10.89 -15.14
C ARG A 219 -18.07 -10.30 -15.40
N LEU A 220 -17.30 -10.00 -14.34
CA LEU A 220 -15.94 -9.46 -14.46
C LEU A 220 -14.98 -10.43 -15.14
N LYS A 221 -15.11 -11.73 -14.87
CA LYS A 221 -14.32 -12.77 -15.54
C LYS A 221 -14.61 -12.84 -17.04
N LYS A 222 -15.88 -12.65 -17.44
CA LYS A 222 -16.27 -12.58 -18.86
C LYS A 222 -15.75 -11.30 -19.52
N GLU A 223 -15.85 -10.15 -18.86
CA GLU A 223 -15.29 -8.90 -19.36
C GLU A 223 -13.76 -8.99 -19.53
N LEU A 224 -13.08 -9.72 -18.63
CA LEU A 224 -11.65 -9.98 -18.73
C LEU A 224 -11.28 -10.84 -19.95
N SER A 225 -12.11 -11.80 -20.35
CA SER A 225 -11.87 -12.62 -21.54
C SER A 225 -12.12 -11.86 -22.84
N ASP A 226 -13.10 -10.96 -22.83
CA ASP A 226 -13.56 -10.23 -24.01
C ASP A 226 -12.74 -8.95 -24.26
N THR A 227 -11.85 -8.57 -23.34
CA THR A 227 -11.04 -7.35 -23.45
C THR A 227 -9.72 -7.57 -24.20
N ASP A 228 -9.60 -6.97 -25.38
CA ASP A 228 -8.37 -6.96 -26.20
C ASP A 228 -7.36 -5.84 -25.81
N SER A 229 -7.71 -4.99 -24.85
CA SER A 229 -6.89 -3.84 -24.45
C SER A 229 -5.62 -4.28 -23.70
N VAL A 230 -4.49 -3.75 -24.18
CA VAL A 230 -3.14 -4.10 -23.77
C VAL A 230 -2.88 -3.71 -22.31
N TYR A 231 -2.67 -4.74 -21.50
CA TYR A 231 -2.08 -4.76 -20.15
C TYR A 231 -2.88 -4.10 -19.02
N ASP A 232 -3.29 -2.85 -19.19
CA ASP A 232 -3.68 -2.00 -18.07
C ASP A 232 -5.10 -2.29 -17.56
N LYS A 233 -6.06 -2.43 -18.49
CA LYS A 233 -7.43 -2.85 -18.14
C LYS A 233 -7.46 -4.28 -17.63
N LYS A 234 -6.66 -5.16 -18.23
CA LYS A 234 -6.56 -6.57 -17.85
C LYS A 234 -6.00 -6.75 -16.44
N LYS A 235 -4.93 -6.01 -16.10
CA LYS A 235 -4.35 -5.98 -14.74
C LYS A 235 -5.37 -5.46 -13.72
N LYS A 236 -6.04 -4.34 -14.02
CA LYS A 236 -7.03 -3.72 -13.12
C LYS A 236 -8.26 -4.61 -12.88
N LEU A 237 -8.76 -5.29 -13.91
CA LEU A 237 -9.86 -6.26 -13.78
C LEU A 237 -9.42 -7.48 -12.95
N ALA A 238 -8.22 -7.99 -13.19
CA ALA A 238 -7.66 -9.09 -12.40
C ALA A 238 -7.49 -8.72 -10.91
N GLU A 239 -6.98 -7.52 -10.63
CA GLU A 239 -6.89 -6.98 -9.26
C GLU A 239 -8.27 -6.88 -8.60
N MET A 240 -9.28 -6.40 -9.32
CA MET A 240 -10.63 -6.26 -8.79
C MET A 240 -11.28 -7.62 -8.49
N ILE A 241 -11.13 -8.58 -9.40
CA ILE A 241 -11.56 -9.97 -9.19
C ILE A 241 -10.85 -10.54 -7.96
N ALA A 242 -9.55 -10.33 -7.83
CA ALA A 242 -8.78 -10.83 -6.70
C ALA A 242 -9.21 -10.18 -5.38
N LYS A 243 -9.52 -8.88 -5.34
CA LYS A 243 -10.05 -8.21 -4.13
C LYS A 243 -11.45 -8.70 -3.74
N LEU A 244 -12.32 -8.96 -4.73
CA LEU A 244 -13.66 -9.48 -4.49
C LEU A 244 -13.67 -10.97 -4.10
N SER A 245 -12.65 -11.74 -4.51
CA SER A 245 -12.57 -13.20 -4.26
C SER A 245 -11.62 -13.60 -3.12
N GLY A 246 -10.51 -12.89 -2.94
CA GLY A 246 -9.44 -13.19 -1.98
C GLY A 246 -9.77 -12.77 -0.54
N GLY A 247 -10.75 -11.88 -0.36
CA GLY A 247 -11.22 -11.49 0.96
C GLY A 247 -10.16 -10.76 1.80
N VAL A 248 -10.40 -10.72 3.12
CA VAL A 248 -9.52 -10.06 4.08
C VAL A 248 -9.07 -11.08 5.13
N ALA A 249 -7.77 -11.28 5.28
CA ALA A 249 -7.21 -12.04 6.39
C ALA A 249 -6.98 -11.10 7.57
N VAL A 250 -7.45 -11.51 8.74
CA VAL A 250 -7.28 -10.74 9.96
C VAL A 250 -6.27 -11.45 10.86
N ILE A 251 -5.13 -10.79 11.13
CA ILE A 251 -4.13 -11.24 12.08
C ILE A 251 -4.42 -10.57 13.42
N LYS A 252 -4.76 -11.37 14.42
CA LYS A 252 -4.98 -10.89 15.79
C LYS A 252 -3.69 -11.00 16.57
N VAL A 253 -3.22 -9.86 17.07
CA VAL A 253 -2.00 -9.78 17.87
C VAL A 253 -2.40 -9.73 19.34
N SER A 254 -1.72 -10.52 20.15
CA SER A 254 -1.88 -10.53 21.60
C SER A 254 -0.50 -10.51 22.25
N ALA A 255 -0.37 -9.73 23.32
CA ALA A 255 0.84 -9.68 24.14
C ALA A 255 0.45 -9.57 25.62
N ALA A 256 1.42 -9.78 26.51
CA ALA A 256 1.19 -9.73 27.96
C ALA A 256 1.05 -8.29 28.48
N THR A 257 1.69 -7.33 27.82
CA THR A 257 1.60 -5.90 28.15
C THR A 257 1.19 -5.07 26.95
N GLU A 258 0.67 -3.87 27.19
CA GLU A 258 0.27 -2.92 26.12
C GLU A 258 1.46 -2.46 25.27
N THR A 259 2.63 -2.26 25.90
CA THR A 259 3.87 -1.93 25.20
C THR A 259 4.34 -3.04 24.26
N GLU A 260 4.27 -4.29 24.70
CA GLU A 260 4.60 -5.43 23.83
C GLU A 260 3.56 -5.63 22.72
N LEU A 261 2.29 -5.31 22.99
CA LEU A 261 1.22 -5.41 22.00
C LEU A 261 1.46 -4.45 20.83
N GLU A 262 1.78 -3.19 21.14
CA GLU A 262 2.11 -2.20 20.12
C GLU A 262 3.44 -2.52 19.41
N ASP A 263 4.47 -3.00 20.13
CA ASP A 263 5.73 -3.46 19.50
C ASP A 263 5.49 -4.60 18.50
N HIS A 264 4.76 -5.64 18.92
CA HIS A 264 4.43 -6.77 18.04
C HIS A 264 3.58 -6.33 16.85
N LYS A 265 2.62 -5.43 17.06
CA LYS A 265 1.78 -4.90 15.98
C LYS A 265 2.61 -4.17 14.94
N LEU A 266 3.49 -3.25 15.36
CA LEU A 266 4.36 -2.48 14.45
C LEU A 266 5.28 -3.42 13.67
N ARG A 267 5.90 -4.40 14.34
CA ARG A 267 6.74 -5.40 13.66
C ARG A 267 5.97 -6.21 12.62
N ILE A 268 4.75 -6.62 12.92
CA ILE A 268 3.90 -7.37 11.97
C ILE A 268 3.48 -6.45 10.81
N GLU A 269 3.20 -5.18 11.06
CA GLU A 269 2.87 -4.19 10.01
C GLU A 269 4.04 -3.98 9.05
N ASP A 270 5.24 -3.75 9.56
CA ASP A 270 6.46 -3.57 8.76
C ASP A 270 6.79 -4.83 7.98
N ALA A 271 6.77 -6.00 8.63
CA ALA A 271 7.03 -7.29 7.98
C ALA A 271 6.01 -7.61 6.89
N LYS A 272 4.73 -7.32 7.13
CA LYS A 272 3.67 -7.48 6.13
C LYS A 272 3.97 -6.62 4.91
N ASN A 273 4.23 -5.33 5.10
CA ASN A 273 4.43 -4.38 4.00
C ASN A 273 5.66 -4.76 3.16
N ALA A 274 6.78 -5.08 3.80
CA ALA A 274 7.99 -5.56 3.14
C ALA A 274 7.75 -6.85 2.34
N THR A 275 6.95 -7.78 2.89
CA THR A 275 6.61 -9.03 2.19
C THR A 275 5.76 -8.79 0.94
N PHE A 276 4.80 -7.86 0.99
CA PHE A 276 4.02 -7.49 -0.20
C PHE A 276 4.89 -6.84 -1.27
N ALA A 277 5.78 -5.90 -0.89
CA ALA A 277 6.72 -5.30 -1.82
C ALA A 277 7.63 -6.34 -2.49
N ALA A 278 8.11 -7.32 -1.71
CA ALA A 278 8.92 -8.42 -2.21
C ALA A 278 8.16 -9.38 -3.15
N ILE A 279 6.84 -9.54 -2.98
CA ILE A 279 6.01 -10.32 -3.90
C ILE A 279 5.80 -9.57 -5.22
N GLU A 280 5.66 -8.25 -5.18
CA GLU A 280 5.44 -7.41 -6.36
C GLU A 280 6.71 -7.20 -7.20
N GLU A 281 7.83 -6.84 -6.55
CA GLU A 281 9.08 -6.45 -7.23
C GLU A 281 10.18 -7.53 -7.18
N GLY A 282 9.99 -8.55 -6.35
CA GLY A 282 10.99 -9.60 -6.09
C GLY A 282 12.00 -9.23 -5.01
N ILE A 283 13.02 -10.07 -4.83
CA ILE A 283 14.05 -9.93 -3.80
C ILE A 283 15.45 -9.90 -4.40
N VAL A 284 16.34 -9.21 -3.69
CA VAL A 284 17.76 -9.10 -4.02
C VAL A 284 18.63 -9.47 -2.80
N PRO A 285 19.90 -9.83 -2.98
CA PRO A 285 20.79 -10.15 -1.86
C PRO A 285 20.90 -8.98 -0.87
N GLY A 286 20.56 -9.25 0.39
CA GLY A 286 20.55 -8.26 1.49
C GLY A 286 21.95 -7.85 1.98
N GLY A 287 22.00 -7.19 3.14
CA GLY A 287 23.28 -6.78 3.77
C GLY A 287 24.08 -5.76 2.96
N ALA A 288 23.40 -4.95 2.15
CA ALA A 288 23.99 -4.03 1.17
C ALA A 288 24.87 -4.70 0.09
N ALA A 289 24.92 -6.03 0.01
CA ALA A 289 25.68 -6.75 -1.00
C ALA A 289 25.21 -6.39 -2.41
N ALA A 290 23.88 -6.27 -2.61
CA ALA A 290 23.32 -5.81 -3.88
C ALA A 290 23.88 -4.44 -4.31
N LEU A 291 23.96 -3.46 -3.40
CA LEU A 291 24.50 -2.13 -3.69
C LEU A 291 25.99 -2.18 -4.05
N VAL A 292 26.77 -3.01 -3.35
CA VAL A 292 28.20 -3.21 -3.66
C VAL A 292 28.37 -3.85 -5.03
N HIS A 293 27.59 -4.89 -5.36
CA HIS A 293 27.62 -5.51 -6.68
C HIS A 293 27.22 -4.53 -7.78
N LEU A 294 26.19 -3.71 -7.55
CA LEU A 294 25.75 -2.67 -8.48
C LEU A 294 26.84 -1.62 -8.74
N SER A 295 27.66 -1.27 -7.72
CA SER A 295 28.74 -0.29 -7.88
C SER A 295 29.75 -0.69 -8.97
N ALA A 296 29.96 -1.99 -9.20
CA ALA A 296 30.84 -2.50 -10.26
C ALA A 296 30.32 -2.24 -11.68
N TYR A 297 29.02 -1.96 -11.84
CA TYR A 297 28.39 -1.69 -13.14
C TYR A 297 28.39 -0.19 -13.50
N VAL A 298 28.65 0.69 -12.54
CA VAL A 298 28.72 2.15 -12.76
C VAL A 298 29.68 2.54 -13.91
N PRO A 299 30.89 1.97 -14.03
CA PRO A 299 31.79 2.28 -15.14
C PRO A 299 31.20 1.93 -16.52
N ALA A 300 30.45 0.83 -16.61
CA ALA A 300 29.81 0.39 -17.85
C ALA A 300 28.66 1.34 -18.26
N ILE A 301 27.91 1.88 -17.30
CA ILE A 301 26.86 2.87 -17.55
C ILE A 301 27.46 4.21 -18.02
N LYS A 302 28.59 4.61 -17.43
CA LYS A 302 29.33 5.80 -17.84
C LYS A 302 29.82 5.71 -19.30
N GLY A 303 30.29 4.54 -19.73
CA GLY A 303 30.75 4.31 -21.11
C GLY A 303 29.66 4.36 -22.18
N LYS A 304 28.39 4.13 -21.83
CA LYS A 304 27.25 4.24 -22.75
C LYS A 304 26.71 5.66 -22.92
N THR A 305 27.17 6.61 -22.09
CA THR A 305 26.56 7.94 -21.95
C THR A 305 27.52 9.10 -22.15
N CYS A 306 28.80 8.84 -22.44
CA CYS A 306 29.78 9.82 -22.90
C CYS A 306 29.78 9.94 -24.43
#